data_AF-A0A933X7W9-F1
#
_entry.id   AF-A0A933X7W9-F1
#
_cell.length_a   1.000
_cell.length_b   1.000
_cell.length_c   1.000
_cell.angle_alpha   90.00
_cell.angle_beta   90.00
_cell.angle_gamma   90.00
#
_symmetry.space_group_name_H-M   'P 1'
#
loop_
_entity.id
_entity.type
_entity.pdbx_description
1 polymer ?
#
loop_
_entity_poly.entity_id
_entity_poly.type
_entity_poly.pdbx_seq_one_letter_code
_entity_poly.pdbx_strand_id
1 'polypeptide(L)'
;MTDHPEIIIAVLVGLAALGVGIGVLSLRGRRKCRRLCALAAQAADQGRSEEALGLLLAAEQAWAFNAHDGSRSSNLSDLKDFSGILDEFARLGVKTADDAPWAHIRRSVADLRNLLSDRSNFGIDGRMMKREAAVQWSQLSGEFAALRQALRRAVQDLRMNAERGSAPNDAPATPRADSRVTEGPSSVN
;
A
#
# COMPACT_ATOMS: atom_id res chain seq x y z
N MET A 1 -43.14 -26.48 4.78
CA MET A 1 -42.33 -26.49 6.01
C MET A 1 -40.98 -27.06 5.62
N THR A 2 -39.88 -26.37 5.92
CA THR A 2 -38.54 -26.66 5.36
C THR A 2 -37.87 -27.82 6.09
N ASP A 3 -37.78 -28.98 5.44
CA ASP A 3 -37.40 -30.28 6.02
C ASP A 3 -35.90 -30.65 5.91
N HIS A 4 -34.98 -29.68 5.95
CA HIS A 4 -33.54 -29.97 5.87
C HIS A 4 -32.68 -29.22 6.90
N PRO A 5 -32.86 -29.51 8.20
CA PRO A 5 -32.06 -28.90 9.27
C PRO A 5 -30.55 -29.21 9.14
N GLU A 6 -30.19 -30.36 8.57
CA GLU A 6 -28.80 -30.77 8.35
C GLU A 6 -28.06 -29.85 7.35
N ILE A 7 -28.75 -29.43 6.28
CA ILE A 7 -28.19 -28.49 5.28
C ILE A 7 -28.00 -27.12 5.93
N ILE A 8 -28.97 -26.67 6.73
CA ILE A 8 -28.89 -25.39 7.45
C ILE A 8 -27.68 -25.41 8.41
N ILE A 9 -27.50 -26.48 9.18
CA ILE A 9 -26.38 -26.63 10.10
C ILE A 9 -25.04 -26.66 9.34
N ALA A 10 -24.95 -27.43 8.25
CA ALA A 10 -23.73 -27.51 7.45
C ALA A 10 -23.33 -26.16 6.84
N VAL A 11 -24.31 -25.40 6.34
CA VAL A 11 -24.09 -24.04 5.81
C VAL A 11 -23.64 -23.09 6.93
N LEU A 12 -24.28 -23.13 8.10
CA LEU A 12 -23.91 -22.28 9.24
C LEU A 12 -22.50 -22.59 9.75
N VAL A 13 -22.13 -23.87 9.85
CA VAL A 13 -20.77 -24.30 10.23
C VAL A 13 -19.75 -23.87 9.17
N GLY A 14 -20.07 -24.01 7.89
CA GLY A 14 -19.23 -23.55 6.79
C GLY A 14 -18.99 -22.04 6.84
N LEU A 15 -20.04 -21.23 7.03
CA LEU A 15 -19.93 -19.78 7.17
C LEU A 15 -19.15 -19.38 8.42
N ALA A 16 -19.34 -20.08 9.54
CA ALA A 16 -18.59 -19.84 10.77
C ALA A 16 -17.09 -20.15 10.59
N ALA A 17 -16.75 -21.29 9.98
CA ALA A 17 -15.36 -21.66 9.68
C ALA A 17 -14.70 -20.65 8.72
N LEU A 18 -15.45 -20.16 7.73
CA LEU A 18 -14.98 -19.14 6.79
C LEU A 18 -14.74 -17.80 7.50
N GLY A 19 -15.66 -17.36 8.36
CA GLY A 19 -15.50 -16.16 9.18
C GLY A 19 -14.30 -16.25 10.14
N VAL A 20 -14.13 -17.38 10.83
CA VAL A 20 -12.96 -17.63 11.71
C VAL A 20 -11.66 -17.61 10.89
N GLY A 21 -11.65 -18.25 9.72
CA GLY A 21 -10.50 -18.26 8.82
C GLY A 21 -10.10 -16.86 8.36
N ILE A 22 -11.08 -16.06 7.92
CA ILE A 22 -10.88 -14.66 7.50
C ILE A 22 -10.38 -13.81 8.68
N GLY A 23 -10.98 -13.98 9.87
CA GLY A 23 -10.57 -13.29 11.09
C GLY A 23 -9.12 -13.58 11.49
N VAL A 24 -8.69 -14.84 11.44
CA VAL A 24 -7.30 -15.25 11.73
C VAL A 24 -6.32 -14.68 10.70
N LEU A 25 -6.68 -14.68 9.41
CA LEU A 25 -5.86 -14.10 8.36
C LEU A 25 -5.71 -12.58 8.53
N SER A 26 -6.79 -11.87 8.87
CA SER A 26 -6.76 -10.44 9.15
C SER A 26 -5.86 -10.12 10.35
N LEU A 27 -5.98 -10.87 11.45
CA LEU A 27 -5.11 -10.73 12.64
C LEU A 27 -3.64 -10.98 12.33
N ARG A 28 -3.33 -12.02 11.56
CA ARG A 28 -1.96 -12.34 11.11
C ARG A 28 -1.41 -11.24 10.20
N GLY A 29 -2.20 -10.78 9.24
CA GLY A 29 -1.86 -9.68 8.34
C GLY A 29 -1.53 -8.40 9.11
N ARG A 30 -2.37 -8.07 10.10
CA ARG A 30 -2.18 -6.91 10.97
C ARG A 30 -0.89 -6.98 11.80
N ARG A 31 -0.60 -8.13 12.42
CA ARG A 31 0.67 -8.34 13.15
C ARG A 31 1.87 -8.22 12.22
N LYS A 32 1.78 -8.81 11.03
CA LYS A 32 2.83 -8.73 10.00
C LYS A 32 3.05 -7.28 9.55
N CYS A 33 1.97 -6.55 9.26
CA CYS A 33 2.00 -5.14 8.90
C CYS A 33 2.73 -4.28 9.94
N ARG A 34 2.35 -4.41 11.22
CA ARG A 34 2.99 -3.65 12.31
C ARG A 34 4.47 -3.97 12.46
N ARG A 35 4.85 -5.25 12.35
CA ARG A 35 6.25 -5.67 12.38
C ARG A 35 7.03 -5.05 11.22
N LEU A 36 6.49 -5.08 10.01
CA LEU A 36 7.12 -4.50 8.83
C LEU A 36 7.25 -2.98 8.93
N CYS A 37 6.26 -2.27 9.47
CA CYS A 37 6.35 -0.83 9.74
C CYS A 37 7.47 -0.52 10.74
N ALA A 38 7.58 -1.29 11.83
CA ALA A 38 8.65 -1.09 12.81
C ALA A 38 10.04 -1.33 12.21
N LEU A 39 10.19 -2.38 11.38
CA LEU A 39 11.43 -2.64 10.66
C LEU A 39 11.74 -1.54 9.64
N ALA A 40 10.73 -1.03 8.93
CA ALA A 40 10.89 0.07 8.00
C ALA A 40 11.36 1.34 8.73
N ALA A 41 10.77 1.64 9.88
CA ALA A 41 11.16 2.79 10.68
C ALA A 41 12.61 2.69 11.14
N GLN A 42 13.03 1.51 11.61
CA GLN A 42 14.41 1.23 11.98
C GLN A 42 15.38 1.34 10.79
N ALA A 43 15.01 0.84 9.61
CA ALA A 43 15.82 0.97 8.40
C ALA A 43 15.98 2.44 7.98
N ALA A 44 14.92 3.23 8.07
CA ALA A 44 14.94 4.67 7.80
C ALA A 44 15.86 5.42 8.76
N ASP A 45 15.80 5.11 10.06
CA ASP A 45 16.67 5.73 11.08
C ASP A 45 18.16 5.40 10.87
N GLN A 46 18.43 4.30 10.18
CA GLN A 46 19.78 3.88 9.77
C GLN A 46 20.18 4.41 8.38
N GLY A 47 19.38 5.29 7.77
CA GLY A 47 19.66 5.85 6.44
C GLY A 47 19.44 4.87 5.28
N ARG A 48 18.85 3.69 5.52
CA ARG A 48 18.55 2.67 4.51
C ARG A 48 17.18 2.92 3.87
N SER A 49 17.03 4.06 3.20
CA SER A 49 15.75 4.55 2.68
C SER A 49 15.07 3.60 1.67
N GLU A 50 15.84 2.94 0.79
CA GLU A 50 15.27 1.98 -0.18
C GLU A 50 14.73 0.71 0.51
N GLU A 51 15.45 0.20 1.50
CA GLU A 51 14.99 -0.95 2.29
C GLU A 51 13.74 -0.59 3.10
N ALA A 52 13.74 0.59 3.73
CA ALA A 52 12.58 1.11 4.43
C ALA A 52 11.36 1.22 3.50
N LEU A 53 11.55 1.72 2.28
CA LEU A 53 10.50 1.82 1.27
C LEU A 53 9.93 0.44 0.89
N GLY A 54 10.82 -0.54 0.66
CA GLY A 54 10.42 -1.92 0.37
C GLY A 54 9.63 -2.56 1.51
N LEU A 55 10.04 -2.30 2.75
CA LEU A 55 9.35 -2.79 3.96
C LEU A 55 7.98 -2.12 4.14
N LEU A 56 7.83 -0.82 3.86
CA LEU A 56 6.53 -0.13 3.90
C LEU A 56 5.57 -0.63 2.82
N LEU A 57 6.05 -0.87 1.59
CA LEU A 57 5.24 -1.51 0.54
C LEU A 57 4.75 -2.89 0.97
N ALA A 58 5.64 -3.70 1.57
CA ALA A 58 5.28 -5.01 2.09
C ALA A 58 4.29 -4.91 3.27
N ALA A 59 4.41 -3.88 4.12
CA ALA A 59 3.48 -3.62 5.21
C ALA A 59 2.10 -3.27 4.67
N GLU A 60 2.04 -2.38 3.67
CA GLU A 60 0.82 -1.95 2.99
C GLU A 60 0.10 -3.14 2.33
N GLN A 61 0.83 -4.07 1.71
CA GLN A 61 0.25 -5.29 1.13
C GLN A 61 -0.22 -6.28 2.20
N ALA A 62 0.52 -6.39 3.31
CA ALA A 62 0.14 -7.22 4.45
C ALA A 62 -1.04 -6.63 5.24
N TRP A 63 -1.33 -5.35 5.08
CA TRP A 63 -2.47 -4.69 5.68
C TRP A 63 -3.78 -5.17 5.02
N ALA A 64 -4.38 -6.17 5.66
CA ALA A 64 -5.65 -6.75 5.32
C ALA A 64 -6.80 -5.93 5.92
N PHE A 65 -7.22 -4.88 5.19
CA PHE A 65 -8.43 -4.13 5.54
C PHE A 65 -9.65 -5.06 5.46
N ASN A 66 -10.20 -5.44 6.60
CA ASN A 66 -11.38 -6.29 6.65
C ASN A 66 -12.65 -5.42 6.57
N ALA A 67 -13.00 -4.97 5.37
CA ALA A 67 -14.13 -4.09 5.14
C ALA A 67 -15.51 -4.75 5.40
N HIS A 68 -15.56 -6.09 5.45
CA HIS A 68 -16.80 -6.86 5.37
C HIS A 68 -17.16 -7.60 6.67
N ASP A 69 -16.19 -7.84 7.56
CA ASP A 69 -16.38 -8.66 8.77
C ASP A 69 -15.75 -8.03 10.03
N GLY A 70 -15.46 -6.72 9.97
CA GLY A 70 -14.88 -5.96 11.08
C GLY A 70 -15.93 -5.18 11.87
N SER A 71 -15.85 -5.23 13.20
CA SER A 71 -16.58 -4.29 14.05
C SER A 71 -16.12 -2.85 13.78
N ARG A 72 -16.98 -1.85 14.07
CA ARG A 72 -16.63 -0.42 13.96
C ARG A 72 -15.26 -0.10 14.57
N SER A 73 -15.00 -0.60 15.79
CA SER A 73 -13.72 -0.39 16.48
C SER A 73 -12.55 -1.07 15.76
N SER A 74 -12.78 -2.25 15.16
CA SER A 74 -11.76 -2.92 14.34
C SER A 74 -11.41 -2.06 13.13
N ASN A 75 -12.42 -1.62 12.37
CA ASN A 75 -12.22 -0.83 11.15
C ASN A 75 -11.52 0.50 11.45
N LEU A 76 -11.91 1.19 12.52
CA LEU A 76 -11.24 2.42 12.97
C LEU A 76 -9.77 2.16 13.34
N SER A 77 -9.49 1.02 13.96
CA SER A 77 -8.15 0.64 14.38
C SER A 77 -7.29 0.22 13.19
N ASP A 78 -7.86 -0.43 12.18
CA ASP A 78 -7.17 -0.78 10.94
C ASP A 78 -6.85 0.49 10.13
N LEU A 79 -7.78 1.43 10.01
CA LEU A 79 -7.54 2.73 9.38
C LEU A 79 -6.48 3.55 10.11
N LYS A 80 -6.42 3.45 11.46
CA LYS A 80 -5.34 4.06 12.24
C LYS A 80 -3.98 3.44 11.91
N ASP A 81 -3.90 2.12 11.86
CA ASP A 81 -2.67 1.42 11.49
C ASP A 81 -2.22 1.82 10.07
N PHE A 82 -3.16 1.97 9.13
CA PHE A 82 -2.86 2.44 7.78
C PHE A 82 -2.40 3.90 7.73
N SER A 83 -3.01 4.81 8.51
CA SER A 83 -2.51 6.19 8.64
C SER A 83 -1.04 6.22 9.05
N GLY A 84 -0.62 5.34 9.99
CA GLY A 84 0.78 5.21 10.38
C GLY A 84 1.70 4.80 9.22
N ILE A 85 1.24 3.92 8.32
CA ILE A 85 1.99 3.58 7.09
C ILE A 85 2.18 4.82 6.21
N LEU A 86 1.11 5.60 6.00
CA LEU A 86 1.16 6.83 5.20
C LEU A 86 2.11 7.88 5.80
N ASP A 87 2.15 7.97 7.13
CA ASP A 87 3.03 8.91 7.83
C ASP A 87 4.51 8.51 7.68
N GLU A 88 4.82 7.21 7.73
CA GLU A 88 6.18 6.71 7.46
C GLU A 88 6.60 6.93 6.00
N PHE A 89 5.69 6.75 5.03
CA PHE A 89 5.98 7.10 3.63
C PHE A 89 6.30 8.59 3.47
N ALA A 90 5.55 9.47 4.15
CA ALA A 90 5.82 10.89 4.14
C ALA A 90 7.16 11.24 4.82
N ARG A 91 7.50 10.56 5.92
CA ARG A 91 8.79 10.72 6.61
C ARG A 91 9.99 10.35 5.74
N LEU A 92 9.85 9.31 4.92
CA LEU A 92 10.86 8.93 3.92
C LEU A 92 10.99 9.90 2.75
N GLY A 93 10.18 10.95 2.69
CA GLY A 93 10.24 11.94 1.62
C GLY A 93 9.77 11.40 0.28
N VAL A 94 8.93 10.36 0.27
CA VAL A 94 8.36 9.77 -0.95
C VAL A 94 7.39 10.76 -1.58
N LYS A 95 7.93 11.64 -2.42
CA LYS A 95 7.15 12.53 -3.28
C LYS A 95 6.87 11.79 -4.58
N THR A 96 5.61 11.51 -4.85
CA THR A 96 5.20 11.06 -6.18
C THR A 96 5.24 12.24 -7.13
N ALA A 97 5.44 11.98 -8.43
CA ALA A 97 5.56 13.04 -9.44
C ALA A 97 4.34 14.00 -9.45
N ASP A 98 3.18 13.48 -9.05
CA ASP A 98 2.03 14.26 -8.60
C ASP A 98 1.83 14.02 -7.11
N ASP A 99 1.84 15.04 -6.24
CA ASP A 99 1.49 14.90 -4.80
C ASP A 99 0.01 14.51 -4.59
N ALA A 100 -0.78 14.50 -5.67
CA ALA A 100 -2.22 14.25 -5.66
C ALA A 100 -2.64 12.88 -5.07
N PRO A 101 -2.02 11.72 -5.43
CA PRO A 101 -2.44 10.42 -4.93
C PRO A 101 -2.32 10.30 -3.40
N TRP A 102 -1.30 10.93 -2.80
CA TRP A 102 -1.12 10.95 -1.34
C TRP A 102 -2.16 11.81 -0.63
N ALA A 103 -2.50 12.97 -1.19
CA ALA A 103 -3.56 13.80 -0.65
C ALA A 103 -4.92 13.10 -0.75
N HIS A 104 -5.22 12.45 -1.88
CA HIS A 104 -6.46 11.71 -2.09
C HIS A 104 -6.59 10.52 -1.14
N ILE A 105 -5.52 9.74 -0.93
CA ILE A 105 -5.60 8.58 -0.02
C ILE A 105 -5.77 9.02 1.43
N ARG A 106 -5.08 10.08 1.88
CA ARG A 106 -5.25 10.64 3.23
C ARG A 106 -6.68 11.15 3.45
N ARG A 107 -7.24 11.85 2.47
CA ARG A 107 -8.63 12.31 2.50
C ARG A 107 -9.60 11.14 2.59
N SER A 108 -9.42 10.12 1.75
CA SER A 108 -10.27 8.92 1.75
C SER A 108 -10.25 8.18 3.10
N VAL A 109 -9.07 8.08 3.75
CA VAL A 109 -8.97 7.53 5.12
C VAL A 109 -9.74 8.39 6.12
N ALA A 110 -9.65 9.72 6.02
CA ALA A 110 -10.40 10.64 6.89
C ALA A 110 -11.92 10.49 6.70
N ASP A 111 -12.39 10.40 5.45
CA ASP A 111 -13.82 10.23 5.13
C ASP A 111 -14.37 8.91 5.68
N LEU A 112 -13.64 7.80 5.52
CA LEU A 112 -13.99 6.50 6.11
C LEU A 112 -14.04 6.56 7.64
N ARG A 113 -13.05 7.23 8.27
CA ARG A 113 -13.03 7.41 9.73
C ARG A 113 -14.18 8.27 10.22
N ASN A 114 -14.54 9.32 9.49
CA ASN A 114 -15.66 10.20 9.83
C ASN A 114 -16.98 9.42 9.78
N LEU A 115 -17.21 8.66 8.71
CA LEU A 115 -18.38 7.81 8.57
C LEU A 115 -18.50 6.82 9.73
N LEU A 116 -17.39 6.14 10.07
CA LEU A 116 -17.34 5.19 11.18
C LEU A 116 -17.45 5.85 12.55
N SER A 117 -17.07 7.12 12.69
CA SER A 117 -17.07 7.81 13.98
C SER A 117 -18.44 8.35 14.37
N ASP A 118 -19.24 8.74 13.37
CA ASP A 118 -20.60 9.20 13.59
C ASP A 118 -21.51 8.04 14.02
N ARG A 119 -22.04 8.16 15.24
CA ARG A 119 -22.96 7.17 15.82
C ARG A 119 -24.32 7.16 15.11
N SER A 120 -24.71 8.27 14.49
CA SER A 120 -25.99 8.41 13.79
C SER A 120 -26.11 7.45 12.60
N ASN A 121 -24.98 7.01 12.05
CA ASN A 121 -24.86 6.06 10.95
C ASN A 121 -25.16 4.61 11.32
N PHE A 122 -25.34 4.31 12.60
CA PHE A 122 -25.57 2.95 13.09
C PHE A 122 -26.99 2.80 13.65
N GLY A 123 -27.51 1.57 13.65
CA GLY A 123 -28.74 1.22 14.33
C GLY A 123 -28.63 1.40 15.86
N ILE A 124 -29.73 1.20 16.58
CA ILE A 124 -29.83 1.39 18.03
C ILE A 124 -28.74 0.59 18.78
N ASP A 125 -28.44 -0.63 18.31
CA ASP A 125 -27.45 -1.51 18.92
C ASP A 125 -25.99 -1.12 18.59
N GLY A 126 -25.77 -0.14 17.71
CA GLY A 126 -24.45 0.34 17.30
C GLY A 126 -23.60 -0.64 16.49
N ARG A 127 -24.13 -1.83 16.18
CA ARG A 127 -23.41 -2.92 15.50
C ARG A 127 -23.55 -2.86 13.98
N MET A 128 -24.76 -2.58 13.49
CA MET A 128 -25.05 -2.53 12.06
C MET A 128 -25.16 -1.09 11.58
N MET A 129 -24.56 -0.79 10.43
CA MET A 129 -24.78 0.47 9.74
C MET A 129 -26.22 0.56 9.22
N LYS A 130 -26.80 1.75 9.24
CA LYS A 130 -28.02 2.07 8.52
C LYS A 130 -27.78 1.95 7.02
N ARG A 131 -28.85 1.75 6.24
CA ARG A 131 -28.78 1.51 4.79
C ARG A 131 -27.94 2.56 4.05
N GLU A 132 -28.20 3.85 4.28
CA GLU A 132 -27.48 4.94 3.61
C GLU A 132 -25.98 4.95 3.95
N ALA A 133 -25.65 4.79 5.23
CA ALA A 133 -24.27 4.68 5.69
C ALA A 133 -23.57 3.44 5.12
N ALA A 134 -24.28 2.30 4.96
CA ALA A 134 -23.73 1.09 4.36
C ALA A 134 -23.42 1.28 2.86
N VAL A 135 -24.28 2.00 2.13
CA VAL A 135 -24.01 2.37 0.72
C VAL A 135 -22.78 3.28 0.63
N GLN A 136 -22.72 4.31 1.47
CA GLN A 136 -21.59 5.23 1.51
C GLN A 136 -20.29 4.52 1.91
N TRP A 137 -20.36 3.59 2.88
CA TRP A 137 -19.24 2.74 3.28
C TRP A 137 -18.72 1.91 2.11
N SER A 138 -19.61 1.26 1.37
CA SER A 138 -19.24 0.46 0.20
C SER A 138 -18.56 1.31 -0.87
N GLN A 139 -19.10 2.49 -1.16
CA GLN A 139 -18.52 3.41 -2.14
C GLN A 139 -17.12 3.88 -1.71
N LEU A 140 -17.00 4.45 -0.51
CA LEU A 140 -15.74 4.98 0.01
C LEU A 140 -14.67 3.88 0.12
N SER A 141 -15.06 2.66 0.53
CA SER A 141 -14.14 1.52 0.61
C SER A 141 -13.64 1.09 -0.77
N GLY A 142 -14.51 1.14 -1.79
CA GLY A 142 -14.13 0.85 -3.18
C GLY A 142 -13.17 1.89 -3.76
N GLU A 143 -13.46 3.18 -3.57
CA GLU A 143 -12.58 4.29 -3.97
C GLU A 143 -11.23 4.20 -3.27
N PHE A 144 -11.23 3.92 -1.97
CA PHE A 144 -10.02 3.74 -1.18
C PHE A 144 -9.17 2.56 -1.68
N ALA A 145 -9.79 1.43 -2.04
CA ALA A 145 -9.09 0.29 -2.61
C ALA A 145 -8.41 0.62 -3.96
N ALA A 146 -9.07 1.41 -4.82
CA ALA A 146 -8.49 1.88 -6.07
C ALA A 146 -7.30 2.82 -5.83
N LEU A 147 -7.42 3.76 -4.89
CA LEU A 147 -6.34 4.67 -4.50
C LEU A 147 -5.12 3.92 -3.96
N ARG A 148 -5.33 2.85 -3.16
CA ARG A 148 -4.23 1.98 -2.71
C ARG A 148 -3.51 1.30 -3.86
N GLN A 149 -4.23 0.83 -4.88
CA GLN A 149 -3.60 0.24 -6.06
C GLN A 149 -2.77 1.27 -6.84
N ALA A 150 -3.30 2.48 -7.03
CA ALA A 150 -2.56 3.57 -7.66
C ALA A 150 -1.30 3.92 -6.86
N LEU A 151 -1.40 3.95 -5.53
CA LEU A 151 -0.27 4.20 -4.65
C LEU A 151 0.84 3.15 -4.83
N ARG A 152 0.49 1.86 -4.84
CA ARG A 152 1.47 0.78 -5.04
C ARG A 152 2.23 0.94 -6.35
N ARG A 153 1.51 1.24 -7.44
CA ARG A 153 2.11 1.44 -8.76
C ARG A 153 3.09 2.62 -8.73
N ALA A 154 2.65 3.77 -8.21
CA ALA A 154 3.49 4.96 -8.13
C ALA A 154 4.78 4.72 -7.31
N VAL A 155 4.70 4.02 -6.19
CA VAL A 155 5.87 3.71 -5.35
C VAL A 155 6.77 2.64 -6.01
N GLN A 156 6.20 1.66 -6.71
CA GLN A 156 6.97 0.69 -7.50
C GLN A 156 7.71 1.37 -8.66
N ASP A 157 7.05 2.29 -9.36
CA ASP A 157 7.66 3.06 -10.45
C ASP A 157 8.81 3.94 -9.96
N LEU A 158 8.64 4.60 -8.80
CA LEU A 158 9.71 5.36 -8.14
C LEU A 158 10.94 4.49 -7.87
N ARG A 159 10.73 3.26 -7.38
CA ARG A 159 11.83 2.31 -7.13
C ARG A 159 12.52 1.89 -8.42
N MET A 160 11.78 1.51 -9.46
CA MET A 160 12.35 1.11 -10.75
C MET A 160 13.14 2.25 -11.41
N ASN A 161 12.69 3.49 -11.24
CA ASN A 161 13.38 4.67 -11.77
C ASN A 161 14.65 4.99 -10.97
N ALA A 162 14.65 4.80 -9.65
CA ALA A 162 15.85 4.93 -8.82
C ALA A 162 16.93 3.90 -9.22
N GLU A 163 16.53 2.64 -9.46
CA GLU A 163 17.43 1.58 -9.91
C GLU A 163 18.02 1.87 -11.31
N ARG A 164 17.26 2.49 -12.22
CA ARG A 164 17.73 2.90 -13.56
C ARG A 164 18.63 4.13 -13.55
N GLY A 165 18.40 5.07 -12.63
CA GLY A 165 19.23 6.28 -12.47
C GLY A 165 20.58 6.04 -11.78
N SER A 166 20.74 4.90 -11.09
CA SER A 166 21.97 4.50 -10.40
C SER A 166 22.88 3.57 -11.21
N ALA A 167 22.56 3.26 -12.47
CA ALA A 167 23.47 2.52 -13.34
C ALA A 167 24.74 3.38 -13.58
N PRO A 168 25.95 2.89 -13.25
CA PRO A 168 27.16 3.60 -13.62
C PRO A 168 27.20 3.68 -15.15
N ASN A 169 27.36 4.90 -15.66
CA ASN A 169 27.63 5.13 -17.05
C ASN A 169 29.06 4.63 -17.34
N ASP A 170 29.24 3.32 -17.42
CA ASP A 170 30.40 2.69 -18.06
C ASP A 170 30.27 2.91 -19.56
N ALA A 171 30.40 4.16 -19.97
CA ALA A 171 30.66 4.50 -21.35
C ALA A 171 32.04 3.91 -21.69
N PRO A 172 32.15 3.02 -22.68
CA PRO A 172 33.46 2.54 -23.11
C PRO A 172 34.25 3.76 -23.60
N ALA A 173 35.44 3.96 -23.03
CA ALA A 173 36.38 4.97 -23.46
C ALA A 173 36.60 4.83 -24.97
N THR A 174 36.05 5.77 -25.74
CA THR A 174 36.37 5.93 -27.16
C THR A 174 37.88 6.09 -27.29
N PRO A 175 38.58 5.21 -28.01
CA PRO A 175 40.00 5.41 -28.26
C PRO A 175 40.17 6.64 -29.14
N ARG A 176 40.95 7.61 -28.65
CA ARG A 176 41.42 8.76 -29.43
C ARG A 176 42.19 8.22 -30.65
N ALA A 177 41.65 8.47 -31.83
CA ALA A 177 42.40 8.32 -33.07
C ALA A 177 43.46 9.43 -33.13
N ASP A 178 44.70 9.09 -32.81
CA ASP A 178 45.85 9.94 -33.14
C ASP A 178 46.05 9.90 -34.66
N SER A 179 45.62 10.97 -35.33
CA SER A 179 45.98 11.25 -36.71
C SER A 179 47.48 11.57 -36.78
N ARG A 180 48.30 10.57 -37.13
CA ARG A 180 49.65 10.80 -37.62
C ARG A 180 49.57 11.48 -38.99
N VAL A 181 49.95 12.76 -39.00
CA VAL A 181 50.34 13.49 -40.20
C VAL A 181 51.66 12.88 -40.68
N THR A 182 51.64 12.15 -41.80
CA THR A 182 52.84 11.80 -42.55
C THR A 182 53.16 12.95 -43.50
N GLU A 183 54.20 13.72 -43.18
CA GLU A 183 54.87 14.61 -44.12
C GLU A 183 55.52 13.78 -45.24
N GLY A 184 55.27 14.17 -46.49
CA GLY A 184 55.90 13.57 -47.66
C GLY A 184 57.32 14.11 -47.86
N PRO A 185 58.29 13.29 -48.26
CA PRO A 185 59.60 13.80 -48.64
C PRO A 185 59.58 14.41 -50.04
N SER A 186 60.09 15.63 -50.11
CA SER A 186 60.47 16.36 -51.32
C SER A 186 61.35 15.54 -52.26
N SER A 187 61.01 15.67 -53.54
CA SER A 187 61.72 15.21 -54.71
C SER A 187 63.16 15.72 -54.80
N VAL A 188 64.09 14.82 -55.16
CA VAL A 188 65.41 15.15 -55.71
C VAL A 188 65.56 14.39 -57.03
N ASN A 189 65.43 15.12 -58.14
CA ASN A 189 66.23 15.07 -59.38
C ASN A 189 65.50 15.79 -60.51
#